data_AF-A0A930RH60-F1
#
_entry.id   AF-A0A930RH60-F1
#
_cell.length_a   1.000
_cell.length_b   1.000
_cell.length_c   1.000
_cell.angle_alpha   90.00
_cell.angle_beta   90.00
_cell.angle_gamma   90.00
#
_symmetry.space_group_name_H-M   'P 1'
#
loop_
_entity.id
_entity.type
_entity.pdbx_description
1 polymer ?
#
loop_
_entity_poly.entity_id
_entity_poly.type
_entity_poly.pdbx_seq_one_letter_code
_entity_poly.pdbx_strand_id
1 'polypeptide(L)' 'MKLHTALTIAGTDPSGGAGIMADLKSFQSRNVYGMAVVTSVVAQNTTGVHH' A
#
# COMPACT_ATOMS: atom_id res chain seq x y z
N MET A 1 7.85 24.17 -0.60
CA MET A 1 6.49 23.80 -0.13
C MET A 1 6.60 22.67 0.88
N LYS A 2 5.75 22.66 1.91
CA LYS A 2 5.71 21.58 2.92
C LYS A 2 4.65 20.56 2.48
N LEU A 3 5.03 19.29 2.34
CA LEU A 3 4.10 18.19 2.06
C LEU A 3 3.36 17.79 3.34
N HIS A 4 2.08 17.42 3.23
CA HIS A 4 1.37 16.77 4.32
C HIS A 4 1.92 15.34 4.50
N THR A 5 1.86 14.82 5.73
CA THR A 5 2.32 13.47 6.06
C THR A 5 1.13 12.60 6.45
N ALA A 6 1.07 11.38 5.94
CA ALA A 6 0.05 10.40 6.30
C ALA A 6 0.67 9.02 6.57
N LEU A 7 0.10 8.30 7.54
CA LEU A 7 0.50 6.95 7.93
C LEU A 7 -0.61 5.96 7.57
N THR A 8 -0.29 4.95 6.77
CA THR A 8 -1.15 3.76 6.60
C THR A 8 -0.71 2.63 7.53
N ILE A 9 -1.67 1.87 8.03
CA ILE A 9 -1.46 0.68 8.85
C ILE A 9 -2.32 -0.43 8.24
N ALA A 10 -1.70 -1.30 7.44
CA ALA A 10 -2.41 -2.32 6.67
C ALA A 10 -1.49 -3.51 6.33
N GLY A 11 -2.05 -4.53 5.69
CA GLY A 11 -1.26 -5.63 5.11
C GLY A 11 -0.62 -5.23 3.77
N THR A 12 0.34 -6.03 3.29
CA THR A 12 0.85 -5.90 1.93
C THR A 12 -0.06 -6.63 0.94
N ASP A 13 -0.18 -6.10 -0.28
CA ASP A 13 -0.75 -6.81 -1.43
C ASP A 13 0.22 -6.68 -2.61
N PRO A 14 1.00 -7.73 -2.95
CA PRO A 14 2.01 -7.71 -4.01
C PRO A 14 1.50 -7.31 -5.39
N SER A 15 0.20 -7.44 -5.66
CA SER A 15 -0.40 -6.97 -6.92
C SER A 15 -0.47 -5.44 -7.00
N GLY A 16 -0.41 -4.77 -5.83
CA GLY A 16 -0.50 -3.33 -5.69
C GLY A 16 -1.91 -2.77 -5.89
N GLY A 17 -2.94 -3.61 -5.81
CA GLY A 17 -4.35 -3.26 -5.93
C GLY A 17 -5.01 -2.87 -4.60
N ALA A 18 -4.45 -3.31 -3.47
CA ALA A 18 -4.94 -3.04 -2.12
C ALA A 18 -3.80 -2.80 -1.12
N GLY A 19 -4.18 -2.62 0.16
CA GLY A 19 -3.27 -2.48 1.28
C GLY A 19 -2.28 -1.31 1.13
N ILE A 20 -1.11 -1.47 1.74
CA ILE A 20 -0.09 -0.41 1.81
C ILE A 20 0.31 0.13 0.43
N MET A 21 0.41 -0.72 -0.59
CA MET A 21 0.81 -0.28 -1.93
C MET A 21 -0.26 0.60 -2.60
N ALA A 22 -1.54 0.29 -2.44
CA ALA A 22 -2.64 1.12 -2.95
C ALA A 22 -2.74 2.45 -2.17
N ASP A 23 -2.53 2.42 -0.86
CA ASP A 23 -2.56 3.61 -0.01
C ASP A 23 -1.43 4.58 -0.39
N LEU A 24 -0.20 4.08 -0.55
CA LEU A 24 0.95 4.90 -0.92
C LEU A 24 0.81 5.52 -2.32
N LYS A 25 0.24 4.78 -3.29
CA LYS A 25 -0.12 5.36 -4.60
C LYS A 25 -1.14 6.48 -4.46
N SER A 26 -2.14 6.30 -3.59
CA SER A 26 -3.16 7.31 -3.31
C SER A 26 -2.56 8.55 -2.66
N PHE A 27 -1.65 8.39 -1.71
CA PHE A 27 -0.91 9.49 -1.06
C PHE A 27 -0.05 10.25 -2.08
N GLN A 28 0.69 9.53 -2.93
CA GLN A 28 1.50 10.13 -3.97
C GLN A 28 0.65 10.95 -4.94
N SER A 29 -0.50 10.43 -5.39
CA SER A 29 -1.40 11.15 -6.29
C SER A 29 -1.96 12.46 -5.69
N ARG A 30 -1.91 12.58 -4.36
CA ARG A 30 -2.40 13.74 -3.59
C ARG A 30 -1.29 14.65 -3.06
N ASN A 31 -0.05 14.48 -3.50
CA ASN A 31 1.11 15.22 -2.97
C ASN A 31 1.23 15.09 -1.44
N VAL A 32 1.12 13.87 -0.93
CA VAL A 32 1.31 13.54 0.48
C VAL A 32 2.53 12.65 0.64
N TYR A 33 3.38 12.94 1.62
CA TYR A 33 4.46 12.05 2.03
C TYR A 33 3.85 10.85 2.77
N GLY A 34 3.89 9.69 2.12
CA GLY A 34 3.33 8.46 2.65
C GLY A 34 4.29 7.68 3.53
N MET A 35 3.81 7.22 4.68
CA MET A 35 4.48 6.30 5.59
C MET A 35 3.62 5.05 5.79
N ALA A 36 4.23 3.92 6.13
CA ALA A 36 3.52 2.67 6.31
C ALA A 36 4.00 1.84 7.50
N VAL A 37 3.06 1.26 8.24
CA VAL A 37 3.28 0.17 9.21
C VAL A 37 2.72 -1.11 8.62
N VAL A 38 3.59 -2.10 8.41
CA VAL A 38 3.21 -3.41 7.86
C VAL A 38 2.65 -4.29 8.97
N THR A 39 1.39 -4.70 8.84
CA THR A 39 0.72 -5.60 9.80
C THR A 39 0.79 -7.07 9.39
N SER A 40 0.87 -7.33 8.08
CA SER A 40 0.98 -8.67 7.50
C SER A 40 1.66 -8.60 6.14
N VAL A 41 2.31 -9.69 5.74
CA VAL A 41 2.93 -9.84 4.43
C VAL A 41 2.19 -10.91 3.66
N VAL A 42 1.62 -10.55 2.51
CA VAL A 42 1.01 -11.49 1.57
C VAL A 42 2.04 -11.89 0.51
N ALA A 43 2.09 -13.18 0.19
CA ALA A 43 2.83 -13.72 -0.95
C ALA A 43 1.82 -14.26 -1.97
N GLN A 44 1.93 -13.82 -3.22
CA GLN A 44 1.07 -14.25 -4.32
C GLN A 44 1.92 -14.91 -5.40
N ASN A 45 1.45 -16.04 -5.92
CA ASN A 45 2.08 -16.73 -7.04
C ASN A 45 1.44 -16.28 -8.37
N THR A 46 2.04 -16.68 -9.49
CA THR A 46 1.59 -16.29 -10.83
C THR A 46 0.40 -17.08 -11.35
N THR A 47 -0.14 -18.04 -10.60
CA THR A 47 -1.23 -18.91 -11.06
C THR A 47 -2.63 -18.39 -10.71
N GLY A 48 -2.71 -17.18 -10.14
CA GLY A 48 -3.97 -16.52 -9.79
C GLY A 48 -4.48 -16.87 -8.40
N VAL A 49 -5.64 -16.31 -8.04
CA VAL A 49 -6.33 -16.61 -6.79
C VAL A 49 -7.28 -17.78 -7.04
N HIS A 50 -7.16 -18.83 -6.24
CA HIS A 50 -8.01 -20.02 -6.31
C HIS A 50 -8.99 -19.98 -5.14
N HIS A 51 -10.22 -20.48 -5.36
CA HIS A 51 -11.25 -20.63 -4.34
C HIS A 51 -11.32 -22.07 -3.84
#